data_AF-A0A845PUL6-F1
#
_entry.id   AF-A0A845PUL6-F1
#
_cell.length_a   1.000
_cell.length_b   1.000
_cell.length_c   1.000
_cell.angle_alpha   90.00
_cell.angle_beta   90.00
_cell.angle_gamma   90.00
#
_symmetry.space_group_name_H-M   'P 1'
#
loop_
_entity.id
_entity.type
_entity.pdbx_description
1 polymer ?
#
loop_
_entity_poly.entity_id
_entity_poly.type
_entity_poly.pdbx_seq_one_letter_code
_entity_poly.pdbx_strand_id
1 'polypeptide(L)'
;MVEGAGGQTFVGIGGPGAFTSAPKGSVFAEFQVPTNSLLQGGKPNWFKTIGPNAKPSQLYMLQKQGGQLQPKVKNLTPVLKTK
;
A
#
# COMPACT_ATOMS: atom_id res chain seq x y z
N MET A 1 -5.46 -0.51 8.61
CA MET A 1 -5.65 -0.77 7.17
C MET A 1 -6.10 -2.21 7.02
N VAL A 2 -7.04 -2.51 6.11
CA VAL A 2 -7.45 -3.89 5.85
C VAL A 2 -6.56 -4.49 4.76
N GLU A 3 -6.20 -5.76 4.89
CA GLU A 3 -5.38 -6.44 3.88
C GLU A 3 -6.19 -6.76 2.62
N GLY A 4 -5.57 -6.55 1.45
CA GLY A 4 -6.11 -6.96 0.17
C GLY A 4 -5.77 -8.41 -0.18
N ALA A 5 -6.09 -8.81 -1.41
CA ALA A 5 -5.83 -10.15 -1.91
C ALA A 5 -4.34 -10.55 -1.78
N GLY A 6 -4.09 -11.74 -1.24
CA GLY A 6 -2.75 -12.25 -0.98
C GLY A 6 -2.01 -11.53 0.16
N GLY A 7 -2.75 -10.91 1.09
CA GLY A 7 -2.21 -10.26 2.28
C GLY A 7 -1.46 -8.97 1.97
N GLN A 8 -1.78 -8.28 0.89
CA GLN A 8 -1.09 -7.04 0.49
C GLN A 8 -2.09 -6.01 -0.03
N THR A 9 -1.82 -4.75 0.27
CA THR A 9 -2.57 -3.61 -0.28
C THR A 9 -1.61 -2.75 -1.08
N PHE A 10 -1.91 -2.58 -2.38
CA PHE A 10 -1.08 -1.79 -3.28
C PHE A 10 -1.33 -0.30 -3.06
N VAL A 11 -0.24 0.46 -2.97
CA VAL A 11 -0.27 1.91 -2.75
C VAL A 11 0.70 2.57 -3.72
N GLY A 12 0.46 3.84 -4.06
CA GLY A 12 1.34 4.61 -4.93
C GLY A 12 1.73 5.93 -4.27
N ILE A 13 2.96 6.38 -4.51
CA ILE A 13 3.34 7.78 -4.23
C ILE A 13 3.30 8.56 -5.56
N GLY A 14 2.91 9.84 -5.53
CA GLY A 14 2.75 10.62 -6.77
C GLY A 14 1.31 10.69 -7.31
N GLY A 15 0.33 10.52 -6.43
CA GLY A 15 -1.08 10.81 -6.71
C GLY A 15 -1.81 9.77 -7.57
N PRO A 16 -3.04 10.09 -8.02
CA PRO A 16 -3.92 9.14 -8.71
C PRO A 16 -3.37 8.58 -10.03
N GLY A 17 -2.42 9.29 -10.65
CA GLY A 17 -1.78 8.86 -11.89
C GLY A 17 -0.68 7.81 -11.69
N ALA A 18 -0.16 7.65 -10.48
CA ALA A 18 0.97 6.76 -10.21
C ALA A 18 0.61 5.29 -10.37
N PHE A 19 -0.60 4.88 -9.98
CA PHE A 19 -1.04 3.49 -10.04
C PHE A 19 -1.97 3.23 -11.24
N THR A 20 -1.37 2.87 -12.38
CA THR A 20 -2.11 2.70 -13.65
C THR A 20 -2.94 1.42 -13.73
N SER A 21 -2.66 0.42 -12.88
CA SER A 21 -3.34 -0.89 -12.91
C SER A 21 -4.60 -1.00 -12.04
N ALA A 22 -5.10 0.11 -11.48
CA ALA A 22 -6.39 0.10 -10.77
C ALA A 22 -7.53 -0.30 -11.74
N PRO A 23 -8.47 -1.18 -11.34
CA PRO A 23 -9.66 -1.49 -12.14
C PRO A 23 -10.64 -0.30 -12.19
N LYS A 24 -11.56 -0.31 -13.16
CA LYS A 24 -12.67 0.68 -13.25
C LYS A 24 -13.54 0.60 -11.99
N GLY A 25 -13.98 1.74 -11.48
CA GLY A 25 -14.72 1.85 -10.22
C GLY A 25 -13.84 1.95 -8.97
N SER A 26 -12.51 1.89 -9.12
CA SER A 26 -11.59 2.12 -8.00
C SER A 26 -11.64 3.56 -7.52
N VAL A 27 -11.54 3.76 -6.21
CA VAL A 27 -11.42 5.09 -5.60
C VAL A 27 -9.95 5.40 -5.26
N PHE A 28 -9.58 6.66 -5.40
CA PHE A 28 -8.29 7.18 -4.98
C PHE A 28 -8.48 8.06 -3.75
N ALA A 29 -7.73 7.76 -2.69
CA ALA A 29 -7.58 8.59 -1.51
C ALA A 29 -6.11 8.62 -1.13
N GLU A 30 -5.68 9.72 -0.54
CA GLU A 30 -4.33 9.88 -0.03
C GLU A 30 -4.32 9.69 1.48
N PHE A 31 -3.21 9.16 1.98
CA PHE A 31 -3.03 8.92 3.40
C PHE A 31 -1.55 8.79 3.73
N GLN A 32 -1.25 8.79 5.02
CA GLN A 32 0.09 8.66 5.55
C GLN A 32 0.27 7.35 6.33
N VAL A 33 1.40 6.70 6.11
CA VAL A 33 1.90 5.54 6.85
C VAL A 33 3.42 5.67 7.01
N PRO A 34 4.04 5.00 7.99
CA PRO A 34 5.49 4.97 8.11
C PRO A 34 6.14 4.39 6.85
N THR A 35 7.15 5.07 6.30
CA THR A 35 7.84 4.65 5.07
C THR A 35 8.48 3.27 5.19
N ASN A 36 9.01 2.94 6.37
CA ASN A 36 9.56 1.62 6.66
C ASN A 36 8.50 0.51 6.69
N SER A 37 7.20 0.83 6.61
CA SER A 37 6.11 -0.16 6.51
C SER A 37 5.67 -0.39 5.06
N LEU A 38 6.37 0.21 4.10
CA LEU A 38 6.13 0.04 2.67
C LEU A 38 7.19 -0.86 2.06
N LEU A 39 6.75 -1.91 1.35
CA LEU A 39 7.62 -2.69 0.46
C LEU A 39 7.51 -2.17 -0.96
N GLN A 40 8.65 -2.10 -1.66
CA GLN A 40 8.71 -1.71 -3.06
C GLN A 40 7.88 -2.67 -3.94
N GLY A 41 7.04 -2.09 -4.78
CA GLY A 41 6.28 -2.79 -5.81
C GLY A 41 7.10 -2.97 -7.10
N GLY A 42 6.47 -3.56 -8.12
CA GLY A 42 7.16 -3.89 -9.38
C GLY A 42 7.52 -2.72 -10.28
N LYS A 43 7.14 -1.48 -9.94
CA LYS A 43 7.43 -0.26 -10.71
C LYS A 43 7.86 0.87 -9.79
N PRO A 44 8.58 1.89 -10.30
CA PRO A 44 8.84 3.12 -9.55
C PRO A 44 7.53 3.69 -8.99
N ASN A 45 7.60 4.23 -7.78
CA ASN A 45 6.47 4.80 -7.05
C ASN A 45 5.36 3.83 -6.66
N TRP A 46 5.46 2.54 -6.99
CA TRP A 46 4.54 1.53 -6.51
C TRP A 46 5.08 0.92 -5.24
N PHE A 47 4.21 0.82 -4.26
CA PHE A 47 4.51 0.24 -2.97
C PHE A 47 3.38 -0.70 -2.54
N LYS A 48 3.63 -1.39 -1.45
CA LYS A 48 2.69 -2.31 -0.84
C LYS A 48 2.77 -2.17 0.67
N THR A 49 1.63 -2.12 1.32
CA THR A 49 1.55 -2.47 2.73
C THR A 49 1.28 -3.97 2.84
N ILE A 50 1.80 -4.56 3.91
CA ILE A 50 1.81 -6.01 4.11
C ILE A 50 0.91 -6.36 5.29
N GLY A 51 0.03 -7.35 5.07
CA GLY A 51 -0.83 -7.96 6.07
C GLY A 51 -0.24 -9.26 6.62
N PRO A 52 -0.82 -9.80 7.70
CA PRO A 52 -0.36 -11.03 8.34
C PRO A 52 -0.45 -12.25 7.42
N ASN A 53 -1.36 -12.25 6.42
CA ASN A 53 -1.55 -13.36 5.49
C ASN A 53 -0.67 -13.26 4.22
N ALA A 54 0.33 -12.36 4.22
CA ALA A 54 1.27 -12.23 3.11
C ALA A 54 2.24 -13.42 3.02
N LYS A 55 2.96 -13.51 1.91
CA LYS A 55 3.97 -14.57 1.72
C LYS A 55 5.09 -14.43 2.78
N PRO A 56 5.69 -15.54 3.26
CA PRO A 56 6.76 -15.49 4.27
C PRO A 56 7.93 -14.56 3.90
N SER A 57 8.31 -14.52 2.61
CA SER A 57 9.36 -13.62 2.13
C SER A 57 9.01 -12.14 2.29
N GLN A 58 7.75 -11.76 2.14
CA GLN A 58 7.29 -10.38 2.33
C GLN A 58 7.28 -10.01 3.81
N LEU A 59 6.82 -10.92 4.67
CA LEU A 59 6.86 -10.74 6.13
C LEU A 59 8.31 -10.54 6.60
N TYR A 60 9.22 -11.39 6.14
CA TYR A 60 10.64 -11.30 6.45
C TYR A 60 11.26 -9.97 5.99
N MET A 61 10.99 -9.56 4.74
CA MET A 61 11.50 -8.30 4.21
C MET A 61 10.98 -7.08 4.98
N LEU A 62 9.70 -7.09 5.36
CA LEU A 62 9.11 -6.03 6.17
C LEU A 62 9.76 -5.96 7.56
N GLN A 63 9.95 -7.10 8.21
CA GLN A 63 10.61 -7.18 9.51
C GLN A 63 12.06 -6.68 9.44
N LYS A 64 12.79 -7.05 8.38
CA LYS A 64 14.18 -6.64 8.16
C LYS A 64 14.34 -5.12 8.09
N GLN A 65 13.37 -4.40 7.54
CA GLN A 65 13.37 -2.94 7.49
C GLN A 65 12.66 -2.27 8.69
N GLY A 66 12.27 -3.04 9.71
CA GLY A 66 11.59 -2.54 10.91
C GLY A 66 10.16 -2.04 10.66
N GLY A 67 9.52 -2.54 9.60
CA GLY A 67 8.15 -2.15 9.22
C GLY A 67 7.06 -2.79 10.07
N GLN A 68 5.85 -2.24 9.96
CA GLN A 68 4.67 -2.74 10.66
C GLN A 68 3.73 -3.45 9.69
N LEU A 69 3.22 -4.61 10.10
CA LEU A 69 2.08 -5.23 9.43
C LEU A 69 0.86 -4.32 9.60
N GLN A 70 0.07 -4.15 8.53
CA GLN A 70 -1.14 -3.34 8.52
C GLN A 70 -0.97 -1.97 9.21
N PRO A 71 -0.05 -1.11 8.73
CA PRO A 71 0.30 0.12 9.43
C PRO A 71 -0.91 1.00 9.69
N LYS A 72 -0.87 1.73 10.81
CA LYS A 72 -1.91 2.71 11.14
C LYS A 72 -1.90 3.83 10.11
N VAL A 73 -3.07 4.03 9.50
CA VAL A 73 -3.31 5.10 8.54
C VAL A 73 -3.52 6.41 9.30
N LYS A 74 -2.88 7.48 8.83
CA LYS A 74 -3.06 8.85 9.31
C LYS A 74 -3.43 9.77 8.16
N ASN A 75 -4.09 10.90 8.46
CA ASN A 75 -4.38 11.97 7.50
C ASN A 75 -5.03 11.45 6.20
N LEU A 76 -6.03 10.58 6.35
CA LEU A 76 -6.80 10.04 5.22
C LEU A 76 -7.67 11.14 4.62
N THR A 77 -7.50 11.39 3.33
CA THR A 77 -8.35 12.33 2.60
C THR A 77 -9.72 11.71 2.30
N PRO A 78 -10.75 12.53 2.00
CA PRO A 78 -11.90 12.07 1.24
C PRO A 78 -11.47 11.45 -0.10
N VAL A 79 -12.40 10.77 -0.76
CA VAL A 79 -12.18 10.26 -2.13
C VAL A 79 -11.86 11.44 -3.05
N LEU A 80 -10.67 11.41 -3.64
CA LEU A 80 -10.17 12.43 -4.56
C LEU A 80 -10.63 12.18 -5.99
N LYS A 81 -10.77 10.91 -6.37
CA LYS A 81 -11.13 10.49 -7.73
C LYS A 81 -11.69 9.08 -7.74
N THR A 82 -12.56 8.80 -8.71
CA THR A 82 -12.97 7.44 -9.11
C THR A 82 -12.44 7.15 -10.51
N LYS A 83 -11.93 5.95 -10.76
CA LYS A 83 -11.46 5.51 -12.09
C LYS A 83 -12.60 5.04 -12.98
#